data_AF-A0AAU9FKA7-F1
#
_entry.id   AF-A0AAU9FKA7-F1
#
_cell.length_a   1.000
_cell.length_b   1.000
_cell.length_c   1.000
_cell.angle_alpha   90.00
_cell.angle_beta   90.00
_cell.angle_gamma   90.00
#
_symmetry.space_group_name_H-M   'P 1'
#
loop_
_entity.id
_entity.type
_entity.pdbx_description
1 polymer ?
#
loop_
_entity_poly.entity_id
_entity_poly.type
_entity_poly.pdbx_seq_one_letter_code
_entity_poly.pdbx_strand_id
1 'polypeptide(L)'
;MLQQTHRGYRQRVAHLTLKATLYGSWALGLFPFTYDSRTRQLTRSRWLLSYGLVLNLGLMGLSLLPEPEPHEETKVEVYHRNPVVKQVEGLVEMISMVSTCVMHLRIFWKSKEMATILNELLLLKERHFRHPILGHCHQFDNYVIQKFCTVLLEVASSLLIYYGVPDTNVVIAKAFCVYLALLGVLLGITHFHLAVIYIYRFVWTINGELLELANQQRRGQRADTAQIQLLLRLYSRLLELNSRLAAIYDIQVTLFMVTLMSANIMIAHVLIIFWNNQHMFSLLDIAMIFPQALIINFYDLWLSIAFCDLAERTGRQTSAILKLYNDGEQMDEELQRSLSDFALFCSHRRLRFRHCGLFYVNYEMGFRMIITNILYLVFLVQFDYMNLQYK
;
A
#
# COMPACT_ATOMS: atom_id res chain seq x y z
N MET A 1 8.60 -33.20 -19.98
CA MET A 1 7.76 -32.17 -20.62
C MET A 1 6.31 -32.49 -20.30
N LEU A 2 5.67 -31.78 -19.37
CA LEU A 2 4.27 -32.05 -19.02
C LEU A 2 3.61 -30.74 -18.52
N GLN A 3 2.60 -30.33 -19.28
CA GLN A 3 1.50 -29.41 -18.97
C GLN A 3 1.85 -28.04 -18.37
N GLN A 4 2.17 -27.09 -19.26
CA GLN A 4 1.83 -25.69 -19.02
C GLN A 4 0.31 -25.56 -19.01
N THR A 5 -0.30 -25.61 -17.83
CA THR A 5 -1.66 -25.09 -17.61
C THR A 5 -1.71 -23.67 -18.17
N HIS A 6 -2.63 -23.42 -19.10
CA HIS A 6 -2.83 -22.10 -19.71
C HIS A 6 -2.98 -21.05 -18.60
N ARG A 7 -1.92 -20.28 -18.33
CA ARG A 7 -2.01 -19.13 -17.42
C ARG A 7 -3.01 -18.17 -18.01
N GLY A 8 -4.13 -17.96 -17.31
CA GLY A 8 -5.17 -17.02 -17.70
C GLY A 8 -4.58 -15.62 -17.93
N TYR A 9 -5.18 -14.86 -18.84
CA TYR A 9 -4.73 -13.51 -19.24
C TYR A 9 -4.36 -12.63 -18.04
N ARG A 10 -5.23 -12.59 -17.02
CA ARG A 10 -5.02 -11.79 -15.81
C ARG A 10 -3.77 -12.18 -15.01
N GLN A 11 -3.46 -13.47 -14.93
CA GLN A 11 -2.24 -13.93 -14.24
C GLN A 11 -0.98 -13.48 -14.98
N ARG A 12 -1.03 -13.39 -16.32
CA ARG A 12 0.07 -12.85 -17.11
C ARG A 12 0.25 -11.35 -16.85
N VAL A 13 -0.85 -10.60 -16.79
CA VAL A 13 -0.83 -9.17 -16.45
C VAL A 13 -0.26 -8.97 -15.05
N ALA A 14 -0.77 -9.67 -14.03
CA ALA A 14 -0.26 -9.57 -12.66
C ALA A 14 1.23 -9.95 -12.56
N HIS A 15 1.70 -10.92 -13.33
CA HIS A 15 3.12 -11.27 -13.36
C HIS A 15 3.97 -10.20 -14.04
N LEU A 16 3.45 -9.56 -15.08
CA LEU A 16 4.11 -8.46 -15.76
C LEU A 16 4.18 -7.22 -14.86
N THR A 17 3.10 -6.90 -14.14
CA THR A 17 3.08 -5.77 -13.20
C THR A 17 4.08 -5.98 -12.06
N LEU A 18 4.15 -7.19 -11.48
CA LEU A 18 5.16 -7.52 -10.46
C LEU A 18 6.60 -7.35 -10.97
N LYS A 19 6.88 -7.75 -12.22
CA LYS A 19 8.19 -7.51 -12.85
C LYS A 19 8.45 -6.02 -13.04
N ALA A 20 7.48 -5.27 -13.55
CA ALA A 20 7.60 -3.84 -13.75
C ALA A 20 7.88 -3.11 -12.43
N THR A 21 7.14 -3.44 -11.36
CA THR A 21 7.38 -2.92 -10.01
C THR A 21 8.80 -3.25 -9.54
N LEU A 22 9.27 -4.49 -9.69
CA LEU A 22 10.61 -4.88 -9.28
C LEU A 22 11.70 -4.10 -10.02
N TYR A 23 11.62 -4.03 -11.35
CA TYR A 23 12.61 -3.31 -12.17
C TYR A 23 12.57 -1.80 -11.92
N GLY A 24 11.39 -1.21 -11.79
CA GLY A 24 11.23 0.20 -11.42
C GLY A 24 11.87 0.48 -10.06
N SER A 25 11.64 -0.39 -9.07
CA SER A 25 12.25 -0.26 -7.75
C SER A 25 13.75 -0.46 -7.74
N TRP A 26 14.32 -1.28 -8.63
CA TRP A 26 15.77 -1.35 -8.84
C TRP A 26 16.31 -0.07 -9.48
N ALA A 27 15.64 0.43 -10.52
CA ALA A 27 16.04 1.67 -11.19
C ALA A 27 16.06 2.87 -10.23
N LEU A 28 15.08 2.98 -9.34
CA LEU A 28 15.00 4.04 -8.31
C LEU A 28 15.80 3.72 -7.04
N GLY A 29 16.50 2.58 -6.99
CA GLY A 29 17.32 2.19 -5.83
C GLY A 29 16.53 1.93 -4.54
N LEU A 30 15.23 1.63 -4.64
CA LEU A 30 14.34 1.33 -3.51
C LEU A 30 14.45 -0.11 -3.02
N PHE A 31 14.89 -1.02 -3.89
CA PHE A 31 14.99 -2.44 -3.58
C PHE A 31 16.47 -2.89 -3.61
N PRO A 32 17.23 -2.71 -2.52
CA PRO A 32 18.68 -2.92 -2.49
C PRO A 32 19.07 -4.42 -2.37
N PHE A 33 18.31 -5.30 -3.00
CA PHE A 33 18.47 -6.75 -2.90
C PHE A 33 18.73 -7.38 -4.26
N THR A 34 19.67 -8.31 -4.27
CA THR A 34 20.00 -9.17 -5.41
C THR A 34 19.60 -10.61 -5.08
N TYR A 35 19.03 -11.32 -6.05
CA TYR A 35 18.69 -12.72 -5.86
C TYR A 35 19.90 -13.61 -6.16
N ASP A 36 20.36 -14.36 -5.18
CA ASP A 36 21.40 -15.37 -5.36
C ASP A 36 20.74 -16.71 -5.73
N SER A 37 20.95 -17.14 -6.97
CA SER A 37 20.37 -18.39 -7.49
C SER A 37 20.96 -19.64 -6.85
N ARG A 38 22.17 -19.56 -6.27
CA ARG A 38 22.82 -20.71 -5.62
C ARG A 38 22.20 -20.99 -4.25
N THR A 39 21.98 -19.95 -3.46
CA THR A 39 21.39 -20.06 -2.12
C THR A 39 19.87 -19.93 -2.12
N ARG A 40 19.27 -19.51 -3.25
CA ARG A 40 17.86 -19.14 -3.40
C ARG A 40 17.41 -18.07 -2.41
N GLN A 41 18.32 -17.18 -2.03
CA GLN A 41 18.08 -16.11 -1.07
C GLN A 41 18.37 -14.74 -1.66
N LEU A 42 17.64 -13.75 -1.19
CA LEU A 42 17.93 -12.35 -1.37
C LEU A 42 19.11 -11.95 -0.51
N THR A 43 20.13 -11.43 -1.16
CA THR A 43 21.33 -10.87 -0.54
C THR A 43 21.30 -9.35 -0.66
N ARG A 44 21.77 -8.66 0.38
CA ARG A 44 21.84 -7.20 0.39
C ARG A 44 23.04 -6.74 -0.43
N SER A 45 22.79 -5.94 -1.48
CA SER A 45 23.86 -5.35 -2.28
C SER A 45 24.26 -3.98 -1.70
N ARG A 46 25.52 -3.83 -1.30
CA ARG A 46 26.06 -2.54 -0.81
C ARG A 46 26.07 -1.47 -1.92
N TRP A 47 26.28 -1.90 -3.16
CA TRP A 47 26.28 -1.02 -4.34
C TRP A 47 24.89 -0.45 -4.61
N LEU A 48 23.85 -1.30 -4.68
CA LEU A 48 22.48 -0.83 -4.90
C LEU A 48 21.98 0.08 -3.78
N LEU A 49 22.41 -0.20 -2.56
CA LEU A 49 22.05 0.57 -1.38
C LEU A 49 22.72 1.95 -1.36
N SER A 50 23.99 2.03 -1.75
CA SER A 50 24.71 3.31 -1.89
C SER A 50 24.17 4.11 -3.08
N TYR A 51 23.93 3.45 -4.22
CA TYR A 51 23.30 4.02 -5.39
C TYR A 51 21.93 4.63 -5.06
N GLY A 52 21.05 3.86 -4.41
CA GLY A 52 19.72 4.34 -4.03
C GLY A 52 19.76 5.52 -3.07
N LEU A 53 20.69 5.52 -2.10
CA LEU A 53 20.84 6.64 -1.19
C LEU A 53 21.31 7.91 -1.90
N VAL A 54 22.34 7.82 -2.75
CA VAL A 54 22.85 8.95 -3.54
C VAL A 54 21.79 9.48 -4.50
N LEU A 55 21.09 8.58 -5.23
CA LEU A 55 20.06 8.96 -6.18
C LEU A 55 18.91 9.69 -5.49
N ASN A 56 18.35 9.12 -4.42
CA ASN A 56 17.16 9.71 -3.78
C ASN A 56 17.49 11.01 -3.03
N LEU A 57 18.66 11.10 -2.39
CA LEU A 57 19.13 12.38 -1.81
C LEU A 57 19.40 13.43 -2.89
N GLY A 58 19.96 13.01 -4.03
CA GLY A 58 20.16 13.88 -5.19
C GLY A 58 18.84 14.41 -5.75
N LEU A 59 17.86 13.52 -5.96
CA LEU A 59 16.51 13.90 -6.42
C LEU A 59 15.84 14.88 -5.46
N MET A 60 15.95 14.67 -4.15
CA MET A 60 15.44 15.61 -3.13
C MET A 60 16.17 16.95 -3.20
N GLY A 61 17.50 16.93 -3.23
CA GLY A 61 18.30 18.14 -3.28
C GLY A 61 17.99 18.98 -4.52
N LEU A 62 17.86 18.35 -5.69
CA LEU A 62 17.47 19.00 -6.94
C LEU A 62 16.04 19.56 -6.88
N SER A 63 15.12 18.88 -6.20
CA SER A 63 13.73 19.34 -6.04
C SER A 63 13.64 20.59 -5.13
N LEU A 64 14.58 20.76 -4.21
CA LEU A 64 14.65 21.89 -3.27
C LEU A 64 15.44 23.09 -3.82
N LEU A 65 16.06 22.98 -5.00
CA LEU A 65 16.77 24.11 -5.57
C LEU A 65 15.80 25.26 -5.90
N PRO A 66 16.18 26.50 -5.55
CA PRO A 66 15.36 27.68 -5.86
C PRO A 66 15.16 27.79 -7.36
N GLU A 67 13.95 28.15 -7.77
CA GLU A 67 13.65 28.36 -9.18
C GLU A 67 14.40 29.60 -9.69
N PRO A 68 15.06 29.53 -10.86
CA PRO A 68 15.47 30.74 -11.54
C PRO A 68 14.20 31.49 -11.92
N GLU A 69 13.99 32.71 -11.40
CA GLU A 69 12.75 33.49 -11.55
C GLU A 69 12.17 33.42 -12.98
N PRO A 70 10.87 33.10 -13.12
CA PRO A 70 10.07 33.90 -14.03
C PRO A 70 8.63 34.14 -13.50
N HIS A 71 7.96 35.10 -14.14
CA HIS A 71 6.61 35.61 -13.87
C HIS A 71 5.54 34.53 -13.55
N GLU A 72 5.27 34.30 -12.26
CA GLU A 72 4.12 33.51 -11.78
C GLU A 72 2.90 34.41 -11.51
N GLU A 73 2.31 35.06 -12.52
CA GLU A 73 1.20 36.01 -12.27
C GLU A 73 -0.05 35.35 -11.67
N THR A 74 -0.40 34.12 -12.09
CA THR A 74 -1.62 33.40 -11.65
C THR A 74 -1.53 32.77 -10.26
N LYS A 75 -0.42 32.11 -9.93
CA LYS A 75 -0.19 31.58 -8.57
C LYS A 75 0.01 32.71 -7.56
N VAL A 76 0.72 33.77 -7.95
CA VAL A 76 0.87 34.95 -7.10
C VAL A 76 -0.49 35.59 -6.85
N GLU A 77 -1.40 35.66 -7.83
CA GLU A 77 -2.73 36.21 -7.60
C GLU A 77 -3.61 35.36 -6.67
N VAL A 78 -3.60 34.02 -6.81
CA VAL A 78 -4.34 33.11 -5.90
C VAL A 78 -3.76 33.14 -4.49
N TYR A 79 -2.44 33.09 -4.33
CA TYR A 79 -1.78 33.12 -3.01
C TYR A 79 -1.79 34.50 -2.34
N HIS A 80 -1.77 35.57 -3.13
CA HIS A 80 -1.90 36.93 -2.60
C HIS A 80 -3.32 37.19 -2.11
N ARG A 81 -4.34 36.65 -2.80
CA ARG A 81 -5.75 36.79 -2.41
C ARG A 81 -6.16 35.80 -1.32
N ASN A 82 -5.50 34.66 -1.17
CA ASN A 82 -5.81 33.66 -0.16
C ASN A 82 -4.57 33.16 0.62
N PRO A 83 -4.24 33.78 1.76
CA PRO A 83 -3.08 33.40 2.57
C PRO A 83 -3.26 32.03 3.25
N VAL A 84 -4.50 31.56 3.44
CA VAL A 84 -4.79 30.26 4.05
C VAL A 84 -4.33 29.14 3.11
N VAL A 85 -4.67 29.22 1.82
CA VAL A 85 -4.24 28.24 0.82
C VAL A 85 -2.71 28.10 0.80
N LYS A 86 -1.98 29.23 0.82
CA LYS A 86 -0.52 29.25 0.85
C LYS A 86 0.06 28.54 2.09
N GLN A 87 -0.53 28.80 3.26
CA GLN A 87 -0.08 28.17 4.51
C GLN A 87 -0.32 26.66 4.51
N VAL A 88 -1.49 26.22 4.04
CA VAL A 88 -1.84 24.80 4.05
C VAL A 88 -1.03 24.05 3.00
N GLU A 89 -0.78 24.64 1.83
CA GLU A 89 0.12 24.07 0.82
C GLU A 89 1.54 23.89 1.36
N GLY A 90 2.12 24.91 2.00
CA GLY A 90 3.44 24.80 2.63
C GLY A 90 3.49 23.71 3.71
N LEU A 91 2.40 23.49 4.45
CA LEU A 91 2.30 22.37 5.40
C LEU A 91 2.28 21.01 4.68
N VAL A 92 1.52 20.87 3.59
CA VAL A 92 1.46 19.62 2.81
C VAL A 92 2.81 19.31 2.15
N GLU A 93 3.49 20.31 1.62
CA GLU A 93 4.85 20.17 1.07
C GLU A 93 5.84 19.72 2.14
N MET A 94 5.80 20.34 3.33
CA MET A 94 6.67 19.96 4.44
C MET A 94 6.40 18.53 4.91
N ILE A 95 5.12 18.13 5.06
CA ILE A 95 4.75 16.75 5.39
C ILE A 95 5.26 15.79 4.31
N SER A 96 5.07 16.11 3.03
CA SER A 96 5.49 15.27 1.90
C SER A 96 7.01 15.11 1.85
N MET A 97 7.77 16.18 2.09
CA MET A 97 9.24 16.14 2.15
C MET A 97 9.70 15.26 3.31
N VAL A 98 9.14 15.45 4.52
CA VAL A 98 9.46 14.64 5.69
C VAL A 98 9.13 13.16 5.45
N SER A 99 7.95 12.88 4.88
CA SER A 99 7.51 11.52 4.50
C SER A 99 8.51 10.85 3.57
N THR A 100 8.95 11.56 2.53
CA THR A 100 9.90 11.05 1.54
C THR A 100 11.27 10.77 2.18
N CYS A 101 11.80 11.71 2.97
CA CYS A 101 13.06 11.56 3.72
C CYS A 101 13.03 10.33 4.64
N VAL A 102 11.99 10.24 5.47
CA VAL A 102 11.79 9.11 6.39
C VAL A 102 11.68 7.80 5.62
N MET A 103 11.00 7.78 4.46
CA MET A 103 10.85 6.59 3.67
C MET A 103 12.20 6.05 3.18
N HIS A 104 13.04 6.87 2.56
CA HIS A 104 14.33 6.42 2.05
C HIS A 104 15.31 6.05 3.18
N LEU A 105 15.34 6.82 4.27
CA LEU A 105 16.17 6.50 5.43
C LEU A 105 15.77 5.15 6.05
N ARG A 106 14.47 4.87 6.16
CA ARG A 106 13.96 3.60 6.68
C ARG A 106 14.30 2.43 5.76
N ILE A 107 14.19 2.57 4.45
CA ILE A 107 14.61 1.54 3.48
C ILE A 107 16.08 1.17 3.71
N PHE A 108 16.95 2.17 3.87
CA PHE A 108 18.37 1.96 4.15
C PHE A 108 18.59 1.26 5.49
N TRP A 109 18.04 1.83 6.58
CA TRP A 109 18.30 1.39 7.95
C TRP A 109 17.75 -0.02 8.23
N LYS A 110 16.53 -0.30 7.78
CA LYS A 110 15.83 -1.57 8.01
C LYS A 110 16.07 -2.62 6.93
N SER A 111 16.91 -2.33 5.92
CA SER A 111 17.23 -3.23 4.81
C SER A 111 17.61 -4.66 5.23
N LYS A 112 18.42 -4.80 6.30
CA LYS A 112 18.86 -6.13 6.79
C LYS A 112 17.69 -6.95 7.33
N GLU A 113 16.86 -6.33 8.16
CA GLU A 113 15.70 -6.99 8.76
C GLU A 113 14.65 -7.33 7.70
N MET A 114 14.45 -6.43 6.74
CA MET A 114 13.58 -6.65 5.59
C MET A 114 14.04 -7.83 4.72
N ALA A 115 15.35 -7.95 4.45
CA ALA A 115 15.89 -9.09 3.71
C ALA A 115 15.59 -10.42 4.42
N THR A 116 15.74 -10.46 5.75
CA THR A 116 15.40 -11.65 6.55
C THR A 116 13.94 -12.03 6.38
N ILE A 117 13.02 -11.08 6.52
CA ILE A 117 11.57 -11.33 6.37
C ILE A 117 11.24 -11.83 4.96
N LEU A 118 11.77 -11.16 3.92
CA LEU A 118 11.51 -11.56 2.54
C LEU A 118 12.08 -12.95 2.22
N ASN A 119 13.26 -13.28 2.74
CA ASN A 119 13.85 -14.62 2.59
C ASN A 119 13.03 -15.70 3.26
N GLU A 120 12.51 -15.42 4.45
CA GLU A 120 11.60 -16.35 5.13
C GLU A 120 10.29 -16.54 4.37
N LEU A 121 9.69 -15.46 3.85
CA LEU A 121 8.49 -15.54 3.02
C LEU A 121 8.75 -16.32 1.72
N LEU A 122 9.91 -16.14 1.08
CA LEU A 122 10.33 -16.91 -0.09
C LEU A 122 10.52 -18.39 0.24
N LEU A 123 11.12 -18.70 1.38
CA LEU A 123 11.33 -20.08 1.84
C LEU A 123 10.00 -20.77 2.16
N LEU A 124 9.07 -20.08 2.82
CA LEU A 124 7.70 -20.59 3.05
C LEU A 124 7.00 -20.86 1.72
N LYS A 125 7.13 -19.94 0.76
CA LYS A 125 6.57 -20.09 -0.59
C LYS A 125 7.14 -21.31 -1.31
N GLU A 126 8.45 -21.51 -1.31
CA GLU A 126 9.08 -22.63 -2.02
C GLU A 126 8.79 -23.98 -1.37
N ARG A 127 8.75 -24.06 -0.04
CA ARG A 127 8.61 -25.32 0.70
C ARG A 127 7.16 -25.78 0.84
N HIS A 128 6.22 -24.87 1.10
CA HIS A 128 4.85 -25.23 1.47
C HIS A 128 3.81 -24.71 0.47
N PHE A 129 4.02 -23.52 -0.12
CA PHE A 129 3.01 -22.89 -0.98
C PHE A 129 3.34 -22.92 -2.49
N ARG A 130 4.24 -23.80 -2.93
CA ARG A 130 4.71 -23.87 -4.33
C ARG A 130 3.61 -24.35 -5.27
N HIS A 131 2.80 -25.29 -4.80
CA HIS A 131 1.66 -25.86 -5.51
C HIS A 131 0.43 -25.63 -4.65
N PRO A 132 -0.31 -24.53 -4.84
CA PRO A 132 -1.53 -24.33 -4.08
C PRO A 132 -2.50 -25.47 -4.40
N ILE A 133 -2.94 -26.17 -3.35
CA ILE A 133 -3.93 -27.24 -3.45
C ILE A 133 -5.26 -26.66 -3.92
N LEU A 134 -5.56 -25.43 -3.48
CA LEU A 134 -6.70 -24.66 -3.96
C LEU A 134 -6.40 -24.01 -5.32
N GLY A 135 -7.45 -23.89 -6.13
CA GLY A 135 -7.40 -23.24 -7.45
C GLY A 135 -6.88 -21.79 -7.43
N HIS A 136 -6.89 -21.12 -8.58
CA HIS A 136 -6.32 -19.79 -8.72
C HIS A 136 -6.97 -18.75 -7.77
N CYS A 137 -6.15 -18.08 -6.94
CA CYS A 137 -6.60 -17.01 -6.05
C CYS A 137 -6.87 -15.73 -6.84
N HIS A 138 -8.14 -15.50 -7.21
CA HIS A 138 -8.47 -14.40 -8.10
C HIS A 138 -8.31 -13.00 -7.48
N GLN A 139 -8.51 -12.89 -6.17
CA GLN A 139 -8.39 -11.62 -5.45
C GLN A 139 -6.93 -11.13 -5.41
N PHE A 140 -5.96 -12.04 -5.26
CA PHE A 140 -4.54 -11.69 -5.30
C PHE A 140 -4.18 -10.94 -6.59
N ASP A 141 -4.53 -11.52 -7.75
CA ASP A 141 -4.21 -10.91 -9.05
C ASP A 141 -4.90 -9.54 -9.21
N ASN A 142 -6.17 -9.44 -8.81
CA ASN A 142 -6.95 -8.20 -8.94
C ASN A 142 -6.31 -7.06 -8.13
N TYR A 143 -5.94 -7.31 -6.88
CA TYR A 143 -5.34 -6.28 -6.01
C TYR A 143 -3.96 -5.83 -6.52
N VAL A 144 -3.14 -6.78 -7.01
CA VAL A 144 -1.83 -6.47 -7.59
C VAL A 144 -1.98 -5.59 -8.84
N ILE A 145 -2.93 -5.89 -9.71
CA ILE A 145 -3.21 -5.09 -10.92
C ILE A 145 -3.78 -3.73 -10.53
N GLN A 146 -4.76 -3.68 -9.62
CA GLN A 146 -5.37 -2.44 -9.15
C GLN A 146 -4.32 -1.49 -8.58
N LYS A 147 -3.45 -1.95 -7.68
CA LYS A 147 -2.43 -1.07 -7.09
C LYS A 147 -1.45 -0.54 -8.13
N PHE A 148 -1.04 -1.38 -9.08
CA PHE A 148 -0.18 -0.93 -10.17
C PHE A 148 -0.87 0.12 -11.04
N CYS A 149 -2.15 -0.08 -11.39
CA CYS A 149 -2.94 0.90 -12.11
C CYS A 149 -3.08 2.22 -11.33
N THR A 150 -3.28 2.16 -10.01
CA THR A 150 -3.38 3.37 -9.19
C THR A 150 -2.08 4.17 -9.19
N VAL A 151 -0.92 3.53 -9.11
CA VAL A 151 0.38 4.23 -9.22
C VAL A 151 0.52 4.92 -10.58
N LEU A 152 0.12 4.27 -11.68
CA LEU A 152 0.14 4.89 -13.01
C LEU A 152 -0.85 6.06 -13.11
N LEU A 153 -2.05 5.90 -12.54
CA LEU A 153 -3.07 6.93 -12.52
C LEU A 153 -2.65 8.14 -11.69
N GLU A 154 -2.00 7.96 -10.54
CA GLU A 154 -1.48 9.07 -9.74
C GLU A 154 -0.39 9.86 -10.48
N VAL A 155 0.55 9.17 -11.13
CA VAL A 155 1.57 9.83 -11.96
C VAL A 155 0.92 10.57 -13.14
N ALA A 156 -0.01 9.93 -13.84
CA ALA A 156 -0.73 10.55 -14.97
C ALA A 156 -1.57 11.75 -14.52
N SER A 157 -2.26 11.64 -13.39
CA SER A 157 -3.06 12.69 -12.77
C SER A 157 -2.20 13.89 -12.41
N SER A 158 -1.04 13.64 -11.80
CA SER A 158 -0.12 14.69 -11.39
C SER A 158 0.51 15.40 -12.60
N LEU A 159 0.79 14.66 -13.69
CA LEU A 159 1.24 15.25 -14.96
C LEU A 159 0.14 16.08 -15.63
N LEU A 160 -1.11 15.61 -15.58
CA LEU A 160 -2.26 16.33 -16.13
C LEU A 160 -2.50 17.65 -15.39
N ILE A 161 -2.38 17.66 -14.06
CA ILE A 161 -2.44 18.91 -13.28
C ILE A 161 -1.30 19.86 -13.69
N TYR A 162 -0.09 19.34 -13.85
CA TYR A 162 1.08 20.16 -14.20
C TYR A 162 1.00 20.82 -15.58
N TYR A 163 0.58 20.08 -16.61
CA TYR A 163 0.40 20.61 -17.96
C TYR A 163 -0.94 21.34 -18.16
N GLY A 164 -1.94 21.05 -17.31
CA GLY A 164 -3.27 21.64 -17.40
C GLY A 164 -3.38 23.02 -16.77
N VAL A 165 -2.46 23.41 -15.88
CA VAL A 165 -2.39 24.76 -15.33
C VAL A 165 -1.53 25.63 -16.28
N PRO A 166 -2.10 26.66 -16.94
CA PRO A 166 -1.35 27.56 -17.81
C PRO A 166 -0.27 28.31 -17.01
N ASP A 167 0.87 28.60 -17.64
CA ASP A 167 2.05 29.33 -17.14
C ASP A 167 3.10 28.58 -16.28
N THR A 168 3.08 27.24 -16.21
CA THR A 168 4.17 26.49 -15.55
C THR A 168 5.42 26.35 -16.43
N ASN A 169 6.19 27.43 -16.56
CA ASN A 169 7.57 27.39 -17.11
C ASN A 169 8.58 26.77 -16.12
N VAL A 170 8.19 25.70 -15.42
CA VAL A 170 9.13 24.95 -14.60
C VAL A 170 10.06 24.19 -15.53
N VAL A 171 11.37 24.31 -15.29
CA VAL A 171 12.40 23.59 -16.05
C VAL A 171 12.04 22.10 -16.05
N ILE A 172 11.79 21.51 -17.22
CA ILE A 172 11.36 20.11 -17.42
C ILE A 172 12.16 19.13 -16.56
N ALA A 173 13.46 19.42 -16.35
CA ALA A 173 14.35 18.65 -15.48
C ALA A 173 13.92 18.61 -14.01
N LYS A 174 13.44 19.72 -13.44
CA LYS A 174 12.96 19.79 -12.04
C LYS A 174 11.66 19.01 -11.87
N ALA A 175 10.70 19.21 -12.77
CA ALA A 175 9.44 18.45 -12.78
C ALA A 175 9.72 16.93 -12.88
N PHE A 176 10.63 16.54 -13.78
CA PHE A 176 11.07 15.16 -13.90
C PHE A 176 11.64 14.59 -12.59
N CYS A 177 12.48 15.35 -11.87
CA CYS A 177 13.02 14.93 -10.57
C CYS A 177 11.94 14.73 -9.51
N VAL A 178 10.97 15.66 -9.42
CA VAL A 178 9.84 15.57 -8.49
C VAL A 178 8.98 14.34 -8.78
N TYR A 179 8.66 14.07 -10.06
CA TYR A 179 7.88 12.89 -10.42
C TYR A 179 8.62 11.57 -10.20
N LEU A 180 9.93 11.54 -10.40
CA LEU A 180 10.74 10.37 -10.04
C LEU A 180 10.74 10.13 -8.51
N ALA A 181 10.83 11.19 -7.71
CA ALA A 181 10.74 11.09 -6.26
C ALA A 181 9.35 10.60 -5.82
N LEU A 182 8.28 11.14 -6.41
CA LEU A 182 6.90 10.70 -6.17
C LEU A 182 6.72 9.22 -6.53
N LEU A 183 7.13 8.80 -7.74
CA LEU A 183 7.11 7.41 -8.15
C LEU A 183 7.91 6.53 -7.17
N GLY A 184 9.02 7.07 -6.66
CA GLY A 184 9.82 6.48 -5.61
C GLY A 184 8.99 6.13 -4.37
N VAL A 185 8.26 7.11 -3.84
CA VAL A 185 7.35 6.95 -2.68
C VAL A 185 6.27 5.91 -2.96
N LEU A 186 5.60 6.03 -4.10
CA LEU A 186 4.50 5.13 -4.48
C LEU A 186 4.96 3.67 -4.62
N LEU A 187 6.12 3.42 -5.20
CA LEU A 187 6.69 2.08 -5.29
C LEU A 187 7.15 1.56 -3.91
N GLY A 188 7.70 2.42 -3.06
CA GLY A 188 8.07 2.07 -1.68
C GLY A 188 6.88 1.56 -0.87
N ILE A 189 5.74 2.26 -0.95
CA ILE A 189 4.49 1.86 -0.32
C ILE A 189 3.87 0.64 -1.00
N THR A 190 4.02 0.51 -2.32
CA THR A 190 3.57 -0.67 -3.06
C THR A 190 4.29 -1.94 -2.57
N HIS A 191 5.58 -1.88 -2.21
CA HIS A 191 6.28 -3.04 -1.63
C HIS A 191 5.65 -3.56 -0.34
N PHE A 192 5.20 -2.67 0.54
CA PHE A 192 4.47 -3.06 1.74
C PHE A 192 3.19 -3.81 1.39
N HIS A 193 2.35 -3.22 0.55
CA HIS A 193 1.09 -3.82 0.13
C HIS A 193 1.28 -5.15 -0.62
N LEU A 194 2.35 -5.27 -1.41
CA LEU A 194 2.74 -6.53 -2.03
C LEU A 194 3.10 -7.60 -0.98
N ALA A 195 3.86 -7.25 0.05
CA ALA A 195 4.16 -8.19 1.13
C ALA A 195 2.88 -8.59 1.90
N VAL A 196 1.97 -7.65 2.17
CA VAL A 196 0.66 -7.92 2.78
C VAL A 196 -0.18 -8.87 1.94
N ILE A 197 -0.29 -8.66 0.62
CA ILE A 197 -1.10 -9.54 -0.25
C ILE A 197 -0.48 -10.93 -0.39
N TYR A 198 0.85 -11.07 -0.29
CA TYR A 198 1.49 -12.39 -0.20
C TYR A 198 1.16 -13.09 1.12
N ILE A 199 1.17 -12.39 2.26
CA ILE A 199 0.74 -12.96 3.55
C ILE A 199 -0.72 -13.39 3.48
N TYR A 200 -1.61 -12.53 2.95
CA TYR A 200 -3.01 -12.87 2.68
C TYR A 200 -3.11 -14.17 1.88
N ARG A 201 -2.35 -14.31 0.78
CA ARG A 201 -2.39 -15.49 -0.07
C ARG A 201 -1.98 -16.75 0.69
N PHE A 202 -0.96 -16.68 1.55
CA PHE A 202 -0.55 -17.83 2.37
C PHE A 202 -1.61 -18.21 3.39
N VAL A 203 -2.22 -17.25 4.08
CA VAL A 203 -3.31 -17.52 5.02
C VAL A 203 -4.54 -18.05 4.29
N TRP A 204 -4.84 -17.55 3.10
CA TRP A 204 -5.91 -18.07 2.25
C TRP A 204 -5.67 -19.54 1.88
N THR A 205 -4.44 -19.93 1.55
CA THR A 205 -4.09 -21.34 1.31
C THR A 205 -4.25 -22.19 2.56
N ILE A 206 -3.78 -21.72 3.73
CA ILE A 206 -3.97 -22.41 5.02
C ILE A 206 -5.45 -22.64 5.31
N ASN A 207 -6.29 -21.61 5.13
CA ASN A 207 -7.73 -21.71 5.32
C ASN A 207 -8.36 -22.73 4.37
N GLY A 208 -7.88 -22.78 3.14
CA GLY A 208 -8.33 -23.77 2.17
C GLY A 208 -8.03 -25.20 2.59
N GLU A 209 -6.81 -25.47 3.04
CA GLU A 209 -6.42 -26.80 3.53
C GLU A 209 -7.19 -27.18 4.81
N LEU A 210 -7.35 -26.23 5.74
CA LEU A 210 -8.19 -26.43 6.93
C LEU A 210 -9.65 -26.75 6.57
N LEU A 211 -10.20 -26.11 5.55
CA LEU A 211 -11.58 -26.36 5.13
C LEU A 211 -11.72 -27.72 4.44
N GLU A 212 -10.73 -28.13 3.64
CA GLU A 212 -10.70 -29.45 3.01
C GLU A 212 -10.66 -30.55 4.07
N LEU A 213 -9.78 -30.43 5.07
CA LEU A 213 -9.70 -31.36 6.20
C LEU A 213 -11.01 -31.42 7.00
N ALA A 214 -11.70 -30.28 7.21
CA ALA A 214 -12.99 -30.25 7.90
C ALA A 214 -14.06 -31.02 7.09
N ASN A 215 -14.05 -30.87 5.77
CA ASN A 215 -14.97 -31.57 4.88
C ASN A 215 -14.68 -33.08 4.82
N GLN A 216 -13.40 -33.49 4.85
CA GLN A 216 -13.02 -34.90 4.92
C GLN A 216 -13.51 -35.52 6.23
N GLN A 217 -13.33 -34.83 7.36
CA GLN A 217 -13.83 -35.29 8.65
C GLN A 217 -15.35 -35.44 8.69
N ARG A 218 -16.09 -34.48 8.12
CA ARG A 218 -17.56 -34.60 7.98
C ARG A 218 -18.01 -35.77 7.10
N ARG A 219 -17.17 -36.24 6.19
CA ARG A 219 -17.43 -37.45 5.37
C ARG A 219 -17.03 -38.74 6.08
N GLY A 220 -16.66 -38.69 7.36
CA GLY A 220 -16.23 -39.84 8.15
C GLY A 220 -14.80 -40.29 7.88
N GLN A 221 -14.00 -39.49 7.17
CA GLN A 221 -12.58 -39.77 6.96
C GLN A 221 -11.77 -39.24 8.15
N ARG A 222 -10.73 -39.97 8.55
CA ARG A 222 -9.85 -39.53 9.65
C ARG A 222 -9.01 -38.36 9.17
N ALA A 223 -9.19 -37.18 9.77
CA ALA A 223 -8.34 -36.02 9.50
C ALA A 223 -6.94 -36.23 10.11
N ASP A 224 -5.90 -35.81 9.38
CA ASP A 224 -4.52 -35.96 9.81
C ASP A 224 -4.13 -34.87 10.84
N THR A 225 -3.96 -35.29 12.11
CA THR A 225 -3.53 -34.42 13.20
C THR A 225 -2.19 -33.74 12.92
N ALA A 226 -1.25 -34.42 12.25
CA ALA A 226 0.07 -33.86 11.94
C ALA A 226 -0.05 -32.68 10.95
N GLN A 227 -0.99 -32.75 10.01
CA GLN A 227 -1.26 -31.67 9.07
C GLN A 227 -1.83 -30.44 9.79
N ILE A 228 -2.73 -30.62 10.76
CA ILE A 228 -3.28 -29.49 11.55
C ILE A 228 -2.18 -28.80 12.36
N GLN A 229 -1.29 -29.58 13.00
CA GLN A 229 -0.15 -29.01 13.74
C GLN A 229 0.82 -28.25 12.82
N LEU A 230 1.06 -28.76 11.60
CA LEU A 230 1.84 -28.06 10.59
C LEU A 230 1.18 -26.73 10.21
N LEU A 231 -0.13 -26.72 9.94
CA LEU A 231 -0.88 -25.52 9.57
C LEU A 231 -0.87 -24.47 10.69
N LEU A 232 -1.02 -24.88 11.95
CA LEU A 232 -0.86 -24.01 13.11
C LEU A 232 0.54 -23.39 13.16
N ARG A 233 1.60 -24.19 12.96
CA ARG A 233 2.99 -23.71 12.96
C ARG A 233 3.24 -22.71 11.82
N LEU A 234 2.73 -22.99 10.63
CA LEU A 234 2.84 -22.09 9.47
C LEU A 234 2.09 -20.78 9.73
N TYR A 235 0.86 -20.85 10.24
CA TYR A 235 0.05 -19.68 10.56
C TYR A 235 0.70 -18.81 11.65
N SER A 236 1.23 -19.43 12.71
CA SER A 236 1.97 -18.76 13.76
C SER A 236 3.21 -18.03 13.22
N ARG A 237 3.99 -18.68 12.35
CA ARG A 237 5.15 -18.05 11.72
C ARG A 237 4.76 -16.90 10.81
N LEU A 238 3.67 -17.02 10.06
CA LEU A 238 3.16 -15.92 9.22
C LEU A 238 2.71 -14.72 10.05
N LEU A 239 2.07 -14.93 11.20
CA LEU A 239 1.69 -13.85 12.12
C LEU A 239 2.90 -13.11 12.69
N GLU A 240 3.97 -13.83 13.03
CA GLU A 240 5.23 -13.24 13.49
C GLU A 240 5.94 -12.44 12.38
N LEU A 241 5.97 -12.97 11.16
CA LEU A 241 6.49 -12.25 10.00
C LEU A 241 5.67 -11.00 9.70
N ASN A 242 4.35 -11.09 9.83
CA ASN A 242 3.44 -9.97 9.63
C ASN A 242 3.68 -8.85 10.66
N SER A 243 3.83 -9.18 11.94
CA SER A 243 4.08 -8.17 12.97
C SER A 243 5.42 -7.47 12.78
N ARG A 244 6.47 -8.23 12.42
CA ARG A 244 7.80 -7.67 12.11
C ARG A 244 7.75 -6.78 10.86
N LEU A 245 7.04 -7.22 9.81
CA LEU A 245 6.86 -6.44 8.59
C LEU A 245 6.12 -5.13 8.87
N ALA A 246 4.99 -5.19 9.60
CA ALA A 246 4.22 -4.02 9.97
C ALA A 246 5.06 -3.03 10.80
N ALA A 247 5.92 -3.51 11.71
CA ALA A 247 6.81 -2.66 12.51
C ALA A 247 7.95 -2.00 11.70
N ILE A 248 8.32 -2.53 10.53
CA ILE A 248 9.31 -1.90 9.65
C ILE A 248 8.68 -0.75 8.86
N TYR A 249 7.46 -0.96 8.37
CA TYR A 249 6.72 -0.04 7.50
C TYR A 249 5.76 0.89 8.24
N ASP A 250 5.67 0.78 9.56
CA ASP A 250 4.68 1.47 10.38
C ASP A 250 4.63 2.97 10.10
N ILE A 251 5.77 3.65 10.27
CA ILE A 251 5.90 5.10 10.07
C ILE A 251 5.72 5.45 8.59
N GLN A 252 6.28 4.66 7.67
CA GLN A 252 6.20 4.95 6.23
C GLN A 252 4.75 4.96 5.74
N VAL A 253 3.97 3.93 6.12
CA VAL A 253 2.56 3.81 5.75
C VAL A 253 1.72 4.85 6.48
N THR A 254 2.00 5.16 7.76
CA THR A 254 1.29 6.22 8.48
C THR A 254 1.50 7.59 7.82
N LEU A 255 2.74 7.95 7.53
CA LEU A 255 3.08 9.22 6.88
C LEU A 255 2.48 9.32 5.47
N PHE A 256 2.47 8.22 4.72
CA PHE A 256 1.80 8.15 3.43
C PHE A 256 0.30 8.39 3.54
N MET A 257 -0.39 7.72 4.47
CA MET A 257 -1.82 7.92 4.71
C MET A 257 -2.13 9.37 5.11
N VAL A 258 -1.32 9.97 6.00
CA VAL A 258 -1.45 11.38 6.38
C VAL A 258 -1.27 12.29 5.16
N THR A 259 -0.27 12.01 4.32
CA THR A 259 -0.01 12.79 3.09
C THR A 259 -1.20 12.73 2.13
N LEU A 260 -1.78 11.54 1.90
CA LEU A 260 -2.98 11.38 1.07
C LEU A 260 -4.21 12.10 1.65
N MET A 261 -4.40 12.03 2.97
CA MET A 261 -5.48 12.75 3.66
C MET A 261 -5.32 14.27 3.49
N SER A 262 -4.13 14.80 3.76
CA SER A 262 -3.81 16.21 3.58
C SER A 262 -3.98 16.66 2.12
N ALA A 263 -3.52 15.86 1.15
CA ALA A 263 -3.70 16.14 -0.27
C ALA A 263 -5.19 16.17 -0.67
N ASN A 264 -6.00 15.23 -0.16
CA ASN A 264 -7.45 15.21 -0.43
C ASN A 264 -8.16 16.46 0.12
N ILE A 265 -7.82 16.90 1.34
CA ILE A 265 -8.37 18.13 1.93
C ILE A 265 -7.97 19.33 1.05
N MET A 266 -6.70 19.41 0.64
CA MET A 266 -6.20 20.52 -0.18
C MET A 266 -6.85 20.58 -1.56
N ILE A 267 -6.87 19.47 -2.30
CA ILE A 267 -7.46 19.40 -3.64
C ILE A 267 -8.95 19.76 -3.57
N ALA A 268 -9.67 19.26 -2.55
CA ALA A 268 -11.07 19.59 -2.38
C ALA A 268 -11.29 21.08 -2.04
N HIS A 269 -10.43 21.67 -1.19
CA HIS A 269 -10.53 23.10 -0.86
C HIS A 269 -10.27 23.98 -2.07
N VAL A 270 -9.20 23.68 -2.81
CA VAL A 270 -8.86 24.37 -4.06
C VAL A 270 -10.01 24.23 -5.06
N LEU A 271 -10.57 23.03 -5.23
CA LEU A 271 -11.75 22.81 -6.09
C LEU A 271 -12.93 23.70 -5.67
N ILE A 272 -13.21 23.88 -4.37
CA ILE A 272 -14.29 24.76 -3.89
C ILE A 272 -14.01 26.23 -4.24
N ILE A 273 -12.78 26.70 -4.06
CA ILE A 273 -12.39 28.08 -4.44
C ILE A 273 -12.59 28.28 -5.94
N PHE A 274 -12.04 27.40 -6.76
CA PHE A 274 -12.18 27.51 -8.22
C PHE A 274 -13.64 27.40 -8.66
N TRP A 275 -14.42 26.51 -8.03
CA TRP A 275 -15.85 26.36 -8.30
C TRP A 275 -16.66 27.60 -7.93
N ASN A 276 -16.28 28.36 -6.91
CA ASN A 276 -16.97 29.61 -6.57
C ASN A 276 -16.56 30.79 -7.48
N ASN A 277 -15.42 30.68 -8.15
CA ASN A 277 -14.84 31.73 -9.00
C ASN A 277 -14.88 31.36 -10.49
N GLN A 278 -15.96 30.71 -10.94
CA GLN A 278 -16.12 30.18 -12.31
C GLN A 278 -16.03 31.23 -13.41
N HIS A 279 -16.21 32.51 -13.10
CA HIS A 279 -16.08 33.59 -14.08
C HIS A 279 -14.61 33.82 -14.52
N MET A 280 -13.64 33.45 -13.67
CA MET A 280 -12.21 33.69 -13.93
C MET A 280 -11.52 32.53 -14.63
N PHE A 281 -12.16 31.36 -14.69
CA PHE A 281 -11.54 30.12 -15.15
C PHE A 281 -12.50 29.32 -16.04
N SER A 282 -11.95 28.58 -17.00
CA SER A 282 -12.73 27.67 -17.82
C SER A 282 -13.37 26.57 -16.96
N LEU A 283 -14.71 26.52 -16.96
CA LEU A 283 -15.51 25.52 -16.25
C LEU A 283 -15.10 24.08 -16.59
N LEU A 284 -14.70 23.84 -17.84
CA LEU A 284 -14.33 22.53 -18.34
C LEU A 284 -13.00 22.06 -17.74
N ASP A 285 -12.05 22.97 -17.56
CA ASP A 285 -10.74 22.67 -16.96
C ASP A 285 -10.89 22.41 -15.45
N ILE A 286 -11.71 23.19 -14.73
CA ILE A 286 -11.99 22.96 -13.32
C ILE A 286 -12.70 21.61 -13.10
N ALA A 287 -13.71 21.31 -13.93
CA ALA A 287 -14.51 20.09 -13.79
C ALA A 287 -13.73 18.81 -14.14
N MET A 288 -12.68 18.91 -14.97
CA MET A 288 -11.89 17.76 -15.39
C MET A 288 -10.61 17.56 -14.58
N ILE A 289 -9.88 18.63 -14.21
CA ILE A 289 -8.52 18.52 -13.65
C ILE A 289 -8.52 18.13 -12.16
N PHE A 290 -9.31 18.80 -11.33
CA PHE A 290 -9.28 18.56 -9.87
C PHE A 290 -10.11 17.35 -9.42
N PRO A 291 -11.33 17.10 -9.95
CA PRO A 291 -12.13 15.95 -9.55
C PRO A 291 -11.44 14.61 -9.84
N GLN A 292 -10.74 14.48 -10.97
CA GLN A 292 -10.01 13.24 -11.28
C GLN A 292 -8.88 12.98 -10.27
N ALA A 293 -8.14 14.01 -9.85
CA ALA A 293 -7.08 13.88 -8.86
C ALA A 293 -7.63 13.47 -7.49
N LEU A 294 -8.76 14.06 -7.08
CA LEU A 294 -9.45 13.68 -5.85
C LEU A 294 -9.92 12.22 -5.88
N ILE A 295 -10.53 11.78 -6.98
CA ILE A 295 -11.01 10.40 -7.14
C ILE A 295 -9.85 9.41 -7.06
N ILE A 296 -8.73 9.70 -7.74
CA ILE A 296 -7.56 8.82 -7.78
C ILE A 296 -6.90 8.73 -6.39
N ASN A 297 -6.65 9.86 -5.73
CA ASN A 297 -6.07 9.88 -4.38
C ASN A 297 -6.95 9.20 -3.34
N PHE A 298 -8.27 9.41 -3.42
CA PHE A 298 -9.22 8.73 -2.54
C PHE A 298 -9.25 7.22 -2.80
N TYR A 299 -9.19 6.82 -4.07
CA TYR A 299 -9.09 5.41 -4.44
C TYR A 299 -7.79 4.77 -3.95
N ASP A 300 -6.65 5.46 -3.98
CA ASP A 300 -5.39 4.91 -3.47
C ASP A 300 -5.37 4.77 -1.94
N LEU A 301 -5.92 5.77 -1.25
CA LEU A 301 -6.13 5.72 0.19
C LEU A 301 -7.00 4.51 0.57
N TRP A 302 -8.14 4.36 -0.11
CA TRP A 302 -9.07 3.27 0.12
C TRP A 302 -8.43 1.90 -0.18
N LEU A 303 -7.73 1.79 -1.31
CA LEU A 303 -7.08 0.56 -1.71
C LEU A 303 -6.02 0.13 -0.69
N SER A 304 -5.24 1.09 -0.17
CA SER A 304 -4.23 0.82 0.87
C SER A 304 -4.86 0.27 2.16
N ILE A 305 -6.05 0.74 2.54
CA ILE A 305 -6.83 0.19 3.65
C ILE A 305 -7.37 -1.21 3.30
N ALA A 306 -7.88 -1.39 2.07
CA ALA A 306 -8.47 -2.65 1.60
C ALA A 306 -7.48 -3.82 1.59
N PHE A 307 -6.20 -3.59 1.28
CA PHE A 307 -5.15 -4.62 1.40
C PHE A 307 -5.05 -5.19 2.83
N CYS A 308 -5.01 -4.30 3.82
CA CYS A 308 -4.89 -4.67 5.23
C CYS A 308 -6.16 -5.35 5.75
N ASP A 309 -7.33 -4.81 5.39
CA ASP A 309 -8.63 -5.37 5.76
C ASP A 309 -8.83 -6.76 5.13
N LEU A 310 -8.45 -6.96 3.86
CA LEU A 310 -8.53 -8.25 3.18
C LEU A 310 -7.72 -9.31 3.93
N ALA A 311 -6.46 -9.01 4.25
CA ALA A 311 -5.61 -9.90 5.01
C ALA A 311 -6.21 -10.20 6.40
N GLU A 312 -6.65 -9.17 7.15
CA GLU A 312 -7.26 -9.35 8.46
C GLU A 312 -8.54 -10.22 8.40
N ARG A 313 -9.44 -9.96 7.44
CA ARG A 313 -10.67 -10.74 7.26
C ARG A 313 -10.37 -12.21 6.98
N THR A 314 -9.38 -12.50 6.13
CA THR A 314 -8.96 -13.87 5.87
C THR A 314 -8.36 -14.54 7.12
N GLY A 315 -7.64 -13.80 7.96
CA GLY A 315 -7.22 -14.31 9.28
C GLY A 315 -8.40 -14.61 10.22
N ARG A 316 -9.47 -13.81 10.21
CA ARG A 316 -10.69 -14.10 10.99
C ARG A 316 -11.44 -15.33 10.49
N GLN A 317 -11.43 -15.57 9.17
CA GLN A 317 -12.03 -16.77 8.57
C GLN A 317 -11.40 -18.05 9.09
N THR A 318 -10.10 -18.05 9.44
CA THR A 318 -9.43 -19.20 10.06
C THR A 318 -10.17 -19.68 11.31
N SER A 319 -10.51 -18.76 12.23
CA SER A 319 -11.30 -19.10 13.42
C SER A 319 -12.70 -19.62 13.09
N ALA A 320 -13.34 -19.11 12.04
CA ALA A 320 -14.66 -19.57 11.62
C ALA A 320 -14.61 -21.00 11.07
N ILE A 321 -13.56 -21.34 10.31
CA ILE A 321 -13.34 -22.69 9.77
C ILE A 321 -13.06 -23.68 10.90
N LEU A 322 -12.25 -23.31 11.89
CA LEU A 322 -11.95 -24.18 13.04
C LEU A 322 -13.22 -24.55 13.83
N LYS A 323 -14.25 -23.69 13.86
CA LYS A 323 -15.53 -24.02 14.50
C LYS A 323 -16.30 -25.15 13.81
N LEU A 324 -16.09 -25.36 12.51
CA LEU A 324 -16.79 -26.41 11.74
C LEU A 324 -16.42 -27.83 12.17
N TYR A 325 -15.29 -27.98 12.87
CA TYR A 325 -14.80 -29.25 13.41
C TYR A 325 -15.53 -29.68 14.68
N ASN A 326 -16.15 -28.73 15.40
CA ASN A 326 -16.83 -29.00 16.67
C ASN A 326 -18.16 -29.76 16.48
N ASP A 327 -18.65 -29.87 15.24
CA ASP A 327 -19.91 -30.52 14.87
C ASP A 327 -19.74 -32.03 14.55
N GLY A 328 -18.53 -32.60 14.66
CA GLY A 328 -18.27 -34.01 14.31
C GLY A 328 -18.41 -34.96 15.51
N GLU A 329 -19.33 -35.92 15.44
CA GLU A 329 -19.67 -36.84 16.53
C GLU A 329 -18.58 -37.90 16.89
N GLN A 330 -17.48 -37.99 16.13
CA GLN A 330 -16.37 -38.95 16.39
C GLN A 330 -15.01 -38.31 16.09
N MET A 331 -14.54 -37.42 16.97
CA MET A 331 -13.22 -36.80 16.83
C MET A 331 -12.19 -37.47 17.77
N ASP A 332 -11.01 -37.78 17.23
CA ASP A 332 -9.87 -38.29 17.99
C ASP A 332 -9.43 -37.25 19.04
N GLU A 333 -9.04 -37.69 20.24
CA GLU A 333 -8.68 -36.78 21.35
C GLU A 333 -7.47 -35.90 20.99
N GLU A 334 -6.49 -36.46 20.28
CA GLU A 334 -5.28 -35.72 19.88
C GLU A 334 -5.61 -34.64 18.81
N LEU A 335 -6.55 -34.96 17.93
CA LEU A 335 -7.06 -34.05 16.91
C LEU A 335 -7.85 -32.91 17.57
N GLN A 336 -8.73 -33.25 18.51
CA GLN A 336 -9.48 -32.27 19.29
C GLN A 336 -8.55 -31.32 20.04
N ARG A 337 -7.48 -31.84 20.66
CA ARG A 337 -6.48 -31.03 21.35
C ARG A 337 -5.76 -30.08 20.41
N SER A 338 -5.29 -30.57 19.27
CA SER A 338 -4.58 -29.75 18.27
C SER A 338 -5.46 -28.65 17.68
N LEU A 339 -6.74 -28.94 17.42
CA LEU A 339 -7.74 -27.96 16.98
C LEU A 339 -8.06 -26.93 18.07
N SER A 340 -8.18 -27.36 19.32
CA SER A 340 -8.41 -26.47 20.45
C SER A 340 -7.22 -25.52 20.64
N ASP A 341 -6.00 -26.02 20.53
CA ASP A 341 -4.78 -25.20 20.59
C ASP A 341 -4.73 -24.19 19.45
N PHE A 342 -5.12 -24.59 18.23
CA PHE A 342 -5.19 -23.66 17.10
C PHE A 342 -6.28 -22.60 17.32
N ALA A 343 -7.48 -22.99 17.74
CA ALA A 343 -8.57 -22.05 18.01
C ALA A 343 -8.18 -21.05 19.11
N LEU A 344 -7.55 -21.54 20.19
CA LEU A 344 -7.03 -20.72 21.28
C LEU A 344 -5.95 -19.76 20.78
N PHE A 345 -5.00 -20.24 19.97
CA PHE A 345 -3.98 -19.40 19.36
C PHE A 345 -4.59 -18.27 18.51
N CYS A 346 -5.56 -18.58 17.65
CA CYS A 346 -6.26 -17.58 16.82
C CYS A 346 -7.08 -16.58 17.66
N SER A 347 -7.59 -17.00 18.81
CA SER A 347 -8.33 -16.12 19.73
C SER A 347 -7.40 -15.08 20.37
N HIS A 348 -6.18 -15.51 20.74
CA HIS A 348 -5.18 -14.66 21.40
C HIS A 348 -4.40 -13.81 20.39
N ARG A 349 -3.99 -14.38 19.26
CA ARG A 349 -3.21 -13.71 18.21
C ARG A 349 -4.00 -13.61 16.92
N ARG A 350 -4.37 -12.37 16.59
CA ARG A 350 -5.12 -12.05 15.36
C ARG A 350 -4.21 -11.40 14.34
N LEU A 351 -4.44 -11.73 13.07
CA LEU A 351 -3.76 -11.07 11.96
C LEU A 351 -4.28 -9.64 11.85
N ARG A 352 -3.45 -8.67 12.26
CA ARG A 352 -3.79 -7.26 12.29
C ARG A 352 -2.59 -6.42 11.89
N PHE A 353 -2.86 -5.27 11.30
CA PHE A 353 -1.85 -4.29 10.89
C PHE A 353 -1.94 -3.09 11.83
N ARG A 354 -1.09 -3.11 12.86
CA ARG A 354 -1.01 -2.02 13.84
C ARG A 354 0.08 -1.06 13.41
N HIS A 355 -0.29 0.16 13.08
CA HIS A 355 0.66 1.19 12.68
C HIS A 355 1.00 2.10 13.86
N CYS A 356 2.30 2.29 14.10
CA CYS A 356 2.89 3.11 15.17
C CYS A 356 2.40 2.78 16.58
N GLY A 357 1.81 1.60 16.80
CA GLY A 357 1.13 1.28 18.05
C GLY A 357 -0.19 2.05 18.28
N LEU A 358 -0.59 2.96 17.37
CA LEU A 358 -1.69 3.90 17.58
C LEU A 358 -3.03 3.36 17.11
N PHE A 359 -3.09 2.81 15.89
CA PHE A 359 -4.36 2.36 15.29
C PHE A 359 -4.17 1.12 14.42
N TYR A 360 -5.29 0.41 14.21
CA TYR A 360 -5.37 -0.71 13.28
C TYR A 360 -5.89 -0.21 11.93
N VAL A 361 -5.26 -0.63 10.83
CA VAL A 361 -5.74 -0.29 9.49
C VAL A 361 -6.73 -1.35 9.04
N ASN A 362 -8.01 -0.98 9.06
CA ASN A 362 -9.14 -1.76 8.56
C ASN A 362 -10.26 -0.81 8.09
N TYR A 363 -11.37 -1.33 7.56
CA TYR A 363 -12.45 -0.47 7.07
C TYR A 363 -13.10 0.41 8.13
N GLU A 364 -13.13 -0.01 9.40
CA GLU A 364 -13.68 0.84 10.46
C GLU A 364 -12.82 2.11 10.63
N MET A 365 -11.50 1.94 10.70
CA MET A 365 -10.57 3.06 10.74
C MET A 365 -10.63 3.88 9.44
N GLY A 366 -10.74 3.22 8.29
CA GLY A 366 -10.87 3.87 6.98
C GLY A 366 -12.10 4.80 6.93
N PHE A 367 -13.24 4.34 7.42
CA PHE A 367 -14.45 5.15 7.50
C PHE A 367 -14.27 6.37 8.41
N ARG A 368 -13.62 6.19 9.57
CA ARG A 368 -13.28 7.31 10.47
C ARG A 368 -12.36 8.33 9.78
N MET A 369 -11.34 7.89 9.06
CA MET A 369 -10.44 8.76 8.29
C MET A 369 -11.20 9.58 7.24
N ILE A 370 -12.15 8.98 6.53
CA ILE A 370 -12.99 9.67 5.54
C ILE A 370 -13.84 10.75 6.20
N ILE A 371 -14.51 10.43 7.32
CA ILE A 371 -15.29 11.42 8.08
C ILE A 371 -14.39 12.57 8.54
N THR A 372 -13.21 12.26 9.06
CA THR A 372 -12.24 13.27 9.52
C THR A 372 -11.78 14.18 8.38
N ASN A 373 -11.53 13.65 7.18
CA ASN A 373 -11.20 14.48 6.01
C ASN A 373 -12.33 15.44 5.66
N ILE A 374 -13.57 14.96 5.61
CA ILE A 374 -14.74 15.81 5.31
C ILE A 374 -14.90 16.88 6.39
N LEU A 375 -14.74 16.53 7.66
CA LEU A 375 -14.84 17.46 8.78
C LEU A 375 -13.79 18.57 8.69
N TYR A 376 -12.52 18.21 8.43
CA TYR A 376 -11.46 19.21 8.27
C TYR A 376 -11.68 20.09 7.05
N LEU A 377 -12.17 19.55 5.94
CA LEU A 377 -12.56 20.35 4.79
C LEU A 377 -13.65 21.36 5.14
N VAL A 378 -14.70 20.94 5.86
CA VAL A 378 -15.78 21.84 6.30
C VAL A 378 -15.22 22.94 7.21
N PHE A 379 -14.36 22.60 8.17
CA PHE A 379 -13.72 23.60 9.02
C PHE A 379 -12.91 24.60 8.19
N LEU A 380 -12.11 24.12 7.25
CA LEU A 380 -11.25 24.96 6.43
C LEU A 380 -12.07 25.92 5.56
N VAL A 381 -13.16 25.43 4.93
CA VAL A 381 -14.10 26.25 4.17
C VAL A 381 -14.81 27.29 5.06
N GLN A 382 -15.17 26.93 6.29
CA GLN A 382 -15.79 27.87 7.24
C GLN A 382 -14.82 28.97 7.67
N PHE A 383 -13.55 28.64 7.94
CA PHE A 383 -12.51 29.61 8.29
C PHE A 383 -12.17 30.53 7.12
N ASP A 384 -12.20 30.01 5.90
CA ASP A 384 -11.81 30.73 4.68
C ASP A 384 -12.99 31.39 3.97
N TYR A 385 -14.20 31.36 4.57
CA TYR A 385 -15.45 31.80 3.94
C TYR A 385 -15.37 33.19 3.30
N MET A 386 -14.69 34.13 3.97
CA MET A 386 -14.53 35.50 3.49
C MET A 386 -13.61 35.65 2.27
N ASN A 387 -12.76 34.66 1.97
CA ASN A 387 -11.85 34.66 0.83
C ASN A 387 -12.28 33.69 -0.28
N LEU A 388 -13.45 33.03 -0.14
CA LEU A 388 -13.95 32.07 -1.12
C LEU A 388 -14.44 32.72 -2.43
N GLN A 389 -14.88 33.98 -2.38
CA GLN A 389 -15.27 34.76 -3.55
C GLN A 389 -14.26 35.87 -3.79
N TYR A 390 -13.61 35.84 -4.95
CA TYR A 390 -12.81 36.96 -5.42
C TYR A 390 -13.76 38.08 -5.82
N LYS A 391 -13.82 39.14 -5.01
CA LYS A 391 -14.52 40.38 -5.35
C LYS A 391 -13.78 41.16 -6.42
#